data_AF-A0A0J9TXY2-F1
#
_entry.id   AF-A0A0J9TXY2-F1
#
_cell.length_a   1.000
_cell.length_b   1.000
_cell.length_c   1.000
_cell.angle_alpha   90.00
_cell.angle_beta   90.00
_cell.angle_gamma   90.00
#
_symmetry.space_group_name_H-M   'P 1'
#
loop_
_entity.id
_entity.type
_entity.pdbx_description
1 polymer ?
#
loop_
_entity_poly.entity_id
_entity_poly.type
_entity_poly.pdbx_seq_one_letter_code
_entity_poly.pdbx_strand_id
1 'polypeptide(L)'
;EQFYNKLHQDHVNLRVYSSECARLITPYKGTYKYSLLRRTCAQVVKYLKTTYTKLKKEELKYNHCILLNYWIYSRLVNIFHTENSSVIAPALGEFELIWNDIVDKSPDKTLYNKCKPDNTIVRQKDWRQRKALYDYFVNYDTIEKTLQNYKDICPEYWSYVESHTSLYKYFEELCAKDKDQCPEFYIQCKQYDPKDVL
;
A
#
# COMPACT_ATOMS: atom_id res chain seq x y z
N GLU A 1 -8.45 9.28 -2.55
CA GLU A 1 -6.97 9.16 -2.57
C GLU A 1 -6.43 8.99 -3.99
N GLN A 2 -5.43 9.79 -4.38
CA GLN A 2 -4.88 9.79 -5.74
C GLN A 2 -4.11 8.50 -6.08
N PHE A 3 -3.52 7.83 -5.09
CA PHE A 3 -2.80 6.57 -5.28
C PHE A 3 -3.73 5.44 -5.75
N TYR A 4 -4.75 5.13 -4.95
CA TYR A 4 -5.70 4.06 -5.27
C TYR A 4 -6.42 4.33 -6.60
N ASN A 5 -6.76 5.58 -6.92
CA ASN A 5 -7.34 5.92 -8.22
C ASN A 5 -6.43 5.54 -9.40
N LYS A 6 -5.12 5.82 -9.31
CA LYS A 6 -4.14 5.44 -10.35
C LYS A 6 -4.00 3.91 -10.48
N LEU A 7 -4.17 3.18 -9.38
CA LEU A 7 -4.08 1.73 -9.33
C LEU A 7 -5.35 1.05 -9.88
N HIS A 8 -6.52 1.64 -9.64
CA HIS A 8 -7.85 1.16 -10.04
C HIS A 8 -8.32 1.63 -11.43
N GLN A 9 -7.47 2.26 -12.25
CA GLN A 9 -7.81 2.57 -13.64
C GLN A 9 -7.96 1.29 -14.48
N ASP A 10 -9.12 0.66 -14.34
CA ASP A 10 -9.58 -0.61 -14.92
C ASP A 10 -9.91 -0.49 -16.41
N HIS A 11 -10.07 0.73 -16.92
CA HIS A 11 -10.36 1.02 -18.34
C HIS A 11 -9.13 0.90 -19.26
N VAL A 12 -7.93 0.67 -18.71
CA VAL A 12 -6.71 0.48 -19.50
C VAL A 12 -6.57 -0.98 -19.87
N ASN A 13 -6.17 -1.25 -21.11
CA ASN A 13 -5.98 -2.61 -21.63
C ASN A 13 -4.93 -3.40 -20.83
N LEU A 14 -5.38 -4.11 -19.78
CA LEU A 14 -4.55 -4.98 -18.94
C LEU A 14 -3.98 -6.19 -19.70
N ARG A 15 -4.44 -6.44 -20.95
CA ARG A 15 -3.89 -7.53 -21.79
C ARG A 15 -2.41 -7.33 -22.08
N VAL A 16 -1.94 -6.08 -22.18
CA VAL A 16 -0.52 -5.78 -22.45
C VAL A 16 0.38 -6.26 -21.32
N TYR A 17 -0.10 -6.23 -20.07
CA TYR A 17 0.67 -6.64 -18.88
C TYR A 17 0.38 -8.09 -18.44
N SER A 18 -0.42 -8.80 -19.24
CA SER A 18 -0.83 -10.17 -18.93
C SER A 18 0.27 -11.20 -19.20
N SER A 19 1.31 -10.84 -19.95
CA SER A 19 2.41 -11.76 -20.29
C SER A 19 3.32 -12.02 -19.09
N GLU A 20 3.64 -10.98 -18.34
CA GLU A 20 4.48 -11.01 -17.13
C GLU A 20 3.80 -11.81 -16.03
N CYS A 21 2.48 -11.66 -15.90
CA CYS A 21 1.68 -12.42 -14.97
C CYS A 21 1.50 -13.89 -15.37
N ALA A 22 1.97 -14.32 -16.55
CA ALA A 22 1.81 -15.72 -17.00
C ALA A 22 2.71 -16.66 -16.20
N ARG A 23 3.73 -16.07 -15.58
CA ARG A 23 4.68 -16.71 -14.68
C ARG A 23 4.12 -16.97 -13.28
N LEU A 24 2.91 -16.50 -12.94
CA LEU A 24 2.28 -16.80 -11.66
C LEU A 24 2.10 -18.32 -11.49
N ILE A 25 2.90 -18.92 -10.62
CA ILE A 25 2.80 -20.33 -10.26
C ILE A 25 1.80 -20.45 -9.12
N THR A 26 0.67 -21.10 -9.37
CA THR A 26 -0.39 -21.21 -8.37
C THR A 26 -1.27 -22.44 -8.60
N PRO A 27 -1.74 -23.12 -7.54
CA PRO A 27 -2.64 -24.27 -7.68
C PRO A 27 -4.03 -23.89 -8.20
N TYR A 28 -4.34 -22.60 -8.31
CA TYR A 28 -5.67 -22.13 -8.70
C TYR A 28 -5.88 -21.99 -10.21
N LYS A 29 -4.93 -22.43 -11.07
CA LYS A 29 -5.03 -22.32 -12.53
C LYS A 29 -6.39 -22.84 -13.03
N GLY A 30 -7.01 -22.06 -13.92
CA GLY A 30 -8.34 -22.36 -14.48
C GLY A 30 -9.54 -21.95 -13.60
N THR A 31 -9.33 -21.44 -12.40
CA THR A 31 -10.42 -21.00 -11.50
C THR A 31 -10.69 -19.48 -11.58
N TYR A 32 -11.84 -19.05 -11.05
CA TYR A 32 -12.13 -17.63 -10.83
C TYR A 32 -11.09 -16.95 -9.93
N LYS A 33 -10.56 -17.66 -8.92
CA LYS A 33 -9.50 -17.14 -8.07
C LYS A 33 -8.24 -16.80 -8.86
N TYR A 34 -7.87 -17.65 -9.82
CA TYR A 34 -6.76 -17.37 -10.72
C TYR A 34 -6.99 -16.15 -11.62
N SER A 35 -8.21 -15.93 -12.11
CA SER A 35 -8.49 -14.71 -12.90
C SER A 35 -8.36 -13.44 -12.04
N LEU A 36 -8.75 -13.48 -10.76
CA LEU A 36 -8.54 -12.38 -9.82
C LEU A 36 -7.05 -12.13 -9.52
N LEU A 37 -6.27 -13.19 -9.29
CA LEU A 37 -4.81 -13.08 -9.09
C LEU A 37 -4.12 -12.49 -10.33
N ARG A 38 -4.48 -12.97 -11.52
CA ARG A 38 -3.97 -12.47 -12.80
C ARG A 38 -4.31 -11.01 -13.02
N ARG A 39 -5.55 -10.59 -12.74
CA ARG A 39 -5.97 -9.19 -12.83
C ARG A 39 -5.19 -8.31 -11.85
N THR A 40 -5.04 -8.76 -10.61
CA THR A 40 -4.31 -8.03 -9.57
C THR A 40 -2.84 -7.89 -9.95
N CYS A 41 -2.21 -8.96 -10.45
CA CYS A 41 -0.85 -8.89 -10.96
C CYS A 41 -0.72 -7.87 -12.12
N ALA A 42 -1.64 -7.89 -13.09
CA ALA A 42 -1.57 -6.95 -14.21
C ALA A 42 -1.69 -5.47 -13.75
N GLN A 43 -2.48 -5.20 -12.70
CA GLN A 43 -2.56 -3.88 -12.07
C GLN A 43 -1.23 -3.47 -11.43
N VAL A 44 -0.57 -4.39 -10.71
CA VAL A 44 0.77 -4.16 -10.12
C VAL A 44 1.81 -3.90 -11.22
N VAL A 45 1.88 -4.75 -12.25
CA VAL A 45 2.82 -4.60 -13.36
C VAL A 45 2.63 -3.25 -14.08
N LYS A 46 1.39 -2.88 -14.38
CA LYS A 46 1.06 -1.58 -14.97
C LYS A 46 1.58 -0.45 -14.07
N TYR A 47 1.23 -0.47 -12.78
CA TYR A 47 1.63 0.57 -11.85
C TYR A 47 3.16 0.74 -11.80
N LEU A 48 3.89 -0.37 -11.68
CA LEU A 48 5.35 -0.37 -11.62
C LEU A 48 5.99 0.14 -12.92
N LYS A 49 5.45 -0.24 -14.09
CA LYS A 49 6.02 0.16 -15.39
C LYS A 49 5.64 1.58 -15.84
N THR A 50 4.49 2.10 -15.42
CA THR A 50 3.99 3.39 -15.93
C THR A 50 3.87 4.48 -14.89
N THR A 51 3.26 4.19 -13.75
CA THR A 51 2.92 5.22 -12.77
C THR A 51 4.13 5.51 -11.91
N TYR A 52 4.77 4.45 -11.41
CA TYR A 52 5.93 4.55 -10.54
C TYR A 52 7.15 5.14 -11.27
N THR A 53 7.38 4.76 -12.53
CA THR A 53 8.50 5.29 -13.35
C THR A 53 8.42 6.79 -13.61
N LYS A 54 7.25 7.40 -13.46
CA LYS A 54 7.05 8.85 -13.62
C LYS A 54 7.25 9.62 -12.32
N LEU A 55 7.39 8.93 -11.19
CA LEU A 55 7.58 9.58 -9.90
C LEU A 55 9.03 10.03 -9.75
N LYS A 56 9.23 11.32 -9.50
CA LYS A 56 10.54 11.87 -9.15
C LYS A 56 10.72 11.83 -7.64
N LYS A 57 11.74 11.12 -7.17
CA LYS A 57 11.98 10.88 -5.73
C LYS A 57 12.01 12.16 -4.90
N GLU A 58 12.63 13.21 -5.42
CA GLU A 58 12.79 14.51 -4.75
C GLU A 58 11.45 15.23 -4.51
N GLU A 59 10.41 14.85 -5.25
CA GLU A 59 9.07 15.45 -5.17
C GLU A 59 8.10 14.60 -4.33
N LEU A 60 8.53 13.41 -3.86
CA LEU A 60 7.67 12.49 -3.12
C LEU A 60 7.65 12.81 -1.62
N LYS A 61 6.48 13.22 -1.12
CA LYS A 61 6.23 13.42 0.33
C LYS A 61 6.14 12.11 1.11
N TYR A 62 5.86 11.01 0.44
CA TYR A 62 5.69 9.70 1.04
C TYR A 62 6.12 8.57 0.09
N ASN A 63 6.30 7.38 0.64
CA ASN A 63 6.73 6.19 -0.09
C ASN A 63 5.54 5.44 -0.68
N HIS A 64 5.33 5.62 -1.99
CA HIS A 64 4.31 4.90 -2.76
C HIS A 64 4.41 3.37 -2.72
N CYS A 65 5.57 2.81 -2.36
CA CYS A 65 5.79 1.37 -2.27
C CYS A 65 5.14 0.76 -1.04
N ILE A 66 5.08 1.51 0.06
CA ILE A 66 4.38 1.07 1.27
C ILE A 66 2.87 0.92 0.96
N LEU A 67 2.28 1.89 0.26
CA LEU A 67 0.89 1.79 -0.21
C LEU A 67 0.67 0.58 -1.14
N LEU A 68 1.58 0.36 -2.09
CA LEU A 68 1.47 -0.77 -3.02
C LEU A 68 1.55 -2.12 -2.30
N ASN A 69 2.46 -2.25 -1.33
CA ASN A 69 2.58 -3.46 -0.52
C ASN A 69 1.30 -3.76 0.27
N TYR A 70 0.77 -2.79 1.01
CA TYR A 70 -0.48 -2.97 1.75
C TYR A 70 -1.68 -3.20 0.83
N TRP A 71 -1.71 -2.57 -0.35
CA TRP A 71 -2.75 -2.84 -1.33
C TRP A 71 -2.70 -4.27 -1.84
N ILE A 72 -1.53 -4.78 -2.25
CA ILE A 72 -1.38 -6.17 -2.71
C ILE A 72 -1.82 -7.12 -1.61
N TYR A 73 -1.33 -6.94 -0.39
CA TYR A 73 -1.68 -7.81 0.73
C TYR A 73 -3.19 -7.81 1.00
N SER A 74 -3.82 -6.62 1.04
CA SER A 74 -5.27 -6.49 1.19
C SER A 74 -6.04 -7.19 0.07
N ARG A 75 -5.57 -7.11 -1.18
CA ARG A 75 -6.18 -7.82 -2.31
C ARG A 75 -6.07 -9.33 -2.16
N LEU A 76 -4.91 -9.83 -1.71
CA LEU A 76 -4.73 -11.27 -1.47
C LEU A 76 -5.66 -11.76 -0.34
N VAL A 77 -5.74 -11.05 0.79
CA VAL A 77 -6.69 -11.36 1.88
C VAL A 77 -8.12 -11.46 1.33
N ASN A 78 -8.53 -10.51 0.48
CA ASN A 78 -9.86 -10.51 -0.12
C ASN A 78 -10.09 -11.66 -1.12
N ILE A 79 -9.08 -12.01 -1.93
CA ILE A 79 -9.14 -13.11 -2.90
C ILE A 79 -9.20 -14.48 -2.22
N PHE A 80 -8.47 -14.63 -1.11
CA PHE A 80 -8.37 -15.87 -0.36
C PHE A 80 -9.44 -16.02 0.73
N HIS A 81 -10.10 -14.92 1.11
CA HIS A 81 -11.06 -14.86 2.22
C HIS A 81 -10.46 -15.36 3.54
N THR A 82 -9.17 -15.08 3.76
CA THR A 82 -8.46 -15.47 4.99
C THR A 82 -7.29 -14.54 5.21
N GLU A 83 -6.84 -14.46 6.47
CA GLU A 83 -5.59 -13.82 6.88
C GLU A 83 -4.52 -14.86 7.26
N ASN A 84 -4.76 -16.14 6.99
CA ASN A 84 -3.81 -17.21 7.28
C ASN A 84 -2.53 -17.04 6.44
N SER A 85 -1.41 -16.78 7.12
CA SER A 85 -0.10 -16.57 6.51
C SER A 85 0.33 -17.73 5.61
N SER A 86 0.03 -18.98 5.97
CA SER A 86 0.38 -20.15 5.16
C SER A 86 -0.38 -20.21 3.82
N VAL A 87 -1.52 -19.53 3.72
CA VAL A 87 -2.31 -19.44 2.49
C VAL A 87 -1.86 -18.25 1.64
N ILE A 88 -1.57 -17.11 2.29
CA ILE A 88 -1.24 -15.86 1.58
C ILE A 88 0.22 -15.81 1.15
N ALA A 89 1.15 -16.25 2.00
CA ALA A 89 2.59 -16.13 1.76
C ALA A 89 3.03 -16.71 0.41
N PRO A 90 2.55 -17.89 -0.04
CA PRO A 90 2.92 -18.41 -1.35
C PRO A 90 2.50 -17.49 -2.49
N ALA A 91 1.27 -16.95 -2.44
CA ALA A 91 0.77 -16.05 -3.46
C ALA A 91 1.48 -14.70 -3.42
N LEU A 92 1.77 -14.18 -2.22
CA LEU A 92 2.55 -12.97 -2.06
C LEU A 92 3.95 -13.16 -2.70
N GLY A 93 4.66 -14.24 -2.37
CA GLY A 93 5.97 -14.55 -2.94
C GLY A 93 6.01 -14.55 -4.48
N GLU A 94 4.97 -15.08 -5.13
CA GLU A 94 4.86 -15.01 -6.60
C GLU A 94 4.72 -13.57 -7.13
N PHE A 95 3.99 -12.71 -6.42
CA PHE A 95 3.92 -11.28 -6.74
C PHE A 95 5.26 -10.59 -6.52
N GLU A 96 5.99 -10.94 -5.46
CA GLU A 96 7.32 -10.39 -5.17
C GLU A 96 8.33 -10.75 -6.26
N LEU A 97 8.32 -11.99 -6.75
CA LEU A 97 9.18 -12.42 -7.84
C LEU A 97 8.95 -11.61 -9.12
N ILE A 98 7.68 -11.42 -9.50
CA ILE A 98 7.31 -10.63 -10.68
C ILE A 98 7.67 -9.15 -10.47
N TRP A 99 7.39 -8.61 -9.28
CA TRP A 99 7.72 -7.24 -8.92
C TRP A 99 9.23 -7.01 -9.06
N ASN A 100 10.05 -7.83 -8.39
CA ASN A 100 11.50 -7.72 -8.42
C ASN A 100 12.04 -7.83 -9.85
N ASP A 101 11.55 -8.75 -10.67
CA ASP A 101 11.96 -8.89 -12.07
C ASP A 101 11.72 -7.60 -12.88
N ILE A 102 10.57 -6.94 -12.69
CA ILE A 102 10.24 -5.67 -13.36
C ILE A 102 11.19 -4.56 -12.89
N VAL A 103 11.38 -4.50 -11.60
CA VAL A 103 12.14 -3.44 -10.93
C VAL A 103 13.63 -3.57 -11.22
N ASP A 104 14.18 -4.78 -11.26
CA ASP A 104 15.58 -5.08 -11.60
C ASP A 104 15.89 -4.74 -13.06
N LYS A 105 14.97 -5.08 -13.98
CA LYS A 105 15.12 -4.81 -15.43
C LYS A 105 14.86 -3.35 -15.83
N SER A 106 14.47 -2.48 -14.90
CA SER A 106 14.24 -1.07 -15.20
C SER A 106 15.52 -0.41 -15.74
N PRO A 107 15.47 0.29 -16.90
CA PRO A 107 16.65 0.92 -17.52
C PRO A 107 17.20 2.09 -16.68
N ASP A 108 16.38 2.65 -15.79
CA ASP A 108 16.81 3.68 -14.85
C ASP A 108 17.57 3.06 -13.67
N LYS A 109 18.91 3.06 -13.78
CA LYS A 109 19.85 2.56 -12.78
C LYS A 109 20.02 3.51 -11.59
N THR A 110 19.46 4.73 -11.63
CA THR A 110 19.56 5.71 -10.52
C THR A 110 18.65 5.36 -9.34
N LEU A 111 17.70 4.45 -9.54
CA LEU A 111 16.77 3.95 -8.52
C LEU A 111 17.46 2.97 -7.54
N TYR A 112 18.58 3.32 -6.91
CA TYR A 112 19.14 2.47 -5.84
C TYR A 112 18.20 2.33 -4.62
N ASN A 113 17.06 3.05 -4.59
CA ASN A 113 15.90 2.85 -3.70
C ASN A 113 14.64 2.39 -4.46
N LYS A 114 14.80 1.46 -5.40
CA LYS A 114 13.73 0.76 -6.13
C LYS A 114 12.61 0.32 -5.19
N CYS A 115 11.36 0.51 -5.60
CA CYS A 115 10.18 0.01 -4.91
C CYS A 115 10.35 -1.46 -4.54
N LYS A 116 10.47 -1.79 -3.25
CA LYS A 116 10.70 -3.17 -2.80
C LYS A 116 9.40 -3.78 -2.28
N PRO A 117 9.14 -5.05 -2.61
CA PRO A 117 8.12 -5.81 -1.90
C PRO A 117 8.50 -5.97 -0.42
N ASP A 118 7.50 -5.94 0.45
CA ASP A 118 7.60 -6.17 1.89
C ASP A 118 6.94 -7.50 2.25
N ASN A 119 7.76 -8.55 2.33
CA ASN A 119 7.32 -9.88 2.72
C ASN A 119 6.97 -10.00 4.21
N THR A 120 7.35 -9.01 5.03
CA THR A 120 7.14 -9.06 6.48
C THR A 120 5.70 -8.80 6.86
N ILE A 121 4.89 -8.18 5.96
CA ILE A 121 3.47 -7.90 6.17
C ILE A 121 2.70 -9.14 6.59
N VAL A 122 3.06 -10.32 6.07
CA VAL A 122 2.40 -11.58 6.41
C VAL A 122 2.54 -11.99 7.89
N ARG A 123 3.50 -11.38 8.61
CA ARG A 123 3.74 -11.58 10.05
C ARG A 123 3.18 -10.43 10.91
N GLN A 124 2.81 -9.31 10.29
CA GLN A 124 2.27 -8.14 10.97
C GLN A 124 0.80 -8.40 11.32
N LYS A 125 0.53 -8.83 12.57
CA LYS A 125 -0.86 -9.07 13.04
C LYS A 125 -1.74 -7.82 12.98
N ASP A 126 -1.11 -6.65 13.05
CA ASP A 126 -1.70 -5.32 13.01
C ASP A 126 -1.56 -4.65 11.63
N TRP A 127 -1.39 -5.42 10.55
CA TRP A 127 -1.21 -4.87 9.19
C TRP A 127 -2.33 -3.91 8.78
N ARG A 128 -3.58 -4.12 9.25
CA ARG A 128 -4.72 -3.23 8.98
C ARG A 128 -4.53 -1.87 9.63
N GLN A 129 -4.08 -1.86 10.88
CA GLN A 129 -3.75 -0.65 11.63
C GLN A 129 -2.59 0.08 10.97
N ARG A 130 -1.53 -0.65 10.57
CA ARG A 130 -0.37 -0.06 9.88
C ARG A 130 -0.76 0.55 8.55
N LYS A 131 -1.59 -0.14 7.76
CA LYS A 131 -2.18 0.38 6.53
C LYS A 131 -2.99 1.64 6.80
N ALA A 132 -3.90 1.62 7.76
CA ALA A 132 -4.73 2.78 8.10
C ALA A 132 -3.89 3.99 8.53
N LEU A 133 -2.83 3.76 9.31
CA LEU A 133 -1.92 4.82 9.77
C LEU A 133 -1.20 5.44 8.56
N TYR A 134 -0.73 4.61 7.63
CA TYR A 134 -0.05 5.09 6.45
C TYR A 134 -1.00 5.81 5.47
N ASP A 135 -2.21 5.26 5.26
CA ASP A 135 -3.24 5.91 4.43
C ASP A 135 -3.61 7.29 5.02
N TYR A 136 -3.75 7.40 6.34
CA TYR A 136 -4.01 8.67 7.00
C TYR A 136 -2.87 9.67 6.78
N PHE A 137 -1.62 9.25 7.05
CA PHE A 137 -0.43 10.06 6.80
C PHE A 137 -0.37 10.58 5.35
N VAL A 138 -0.63 9.70 4.38
CA VAL A 138 -0.61 10.04 2.94
C VAL A 138 -1.70 11.04 2.57
N ASN A 139 -2.88 10.94 3.18
CA ASN A 139 -4.01 11.79 2.87
C ASN A 139 -4.03 13.09 3.70
N TYR A 140 -3.20 13.22 4.74
CA TYR A 140 -3.24 14.32 5.70
C TYR A 140 -3.14 15.71 5.04
N ASP A 141 -2.17 15.93 4.15
CA ASP A 141 -2.03 17.21 3.44
C ASP A 141 -3.31 17.63 2.69
N THR A 142 -4.05 16.65 2.18
CA THR A 142 -5.33 16.91 1.48
C THR A 142 -6.42 17.24 2.49
N ILE A 143 -6.44 16.54 3.63
CA ILE A 143 -7.36 16.79 4.74
C ILE A 143 -7.13 18.19 5.30
N GLU A 144 -5.87 18.56 5.61
CA GLU A 144 -5.49 19.86 6.16
C GLU A 144 -5.94 21.02 5.24
N LYS A 145 -5.61 20.95 3.94
CA LYS A 145 -6.05 21.97 2.98
C LYS A 145 -7.56 22.09 2.89
N THR A 146 -8.26 20.98 3.02
CA THR A 146 -9.73 20.98 3.00
C THR A 146 -10.27 21.64 4.26
N LEU A 147 -9.74 21.30 5.44
CA LEU A 147 -10.11 21.93 6.71
C LEU A 147 -9.86 23.44 6.73
N GLN A 148 -8.74 23.90 6.15
CA GLN A 148 -8.44 25.33 6.04
C GLN A 148 -9.47 26.10 5.19
N ASN A 149 -9.98 25.46 4.12
CA ASN A 149 -10.94 26.07 3.20
C ASN A 149 -12.40 26.00 3.67
N TYR A 150 -12.71 25.06 4.59
CA TYR A 150 -14.07 24.80 5.07
C TYR A 150 -14.16 24.84 6.61
N LYS A 151 -13.43 25.76 7.24
CA LYS A 151 -13.31 25.90 8.71
C LYS A 151 -14.65 25.84 9.46
N ASP A 152 -15.73 26.34 8.85
CA ASP A 152 -17.02 26.47 9.51
C ASP A 152 -18.01 25.31 9.24
N ILE A 153 -17.71 24.31 8.38
CA ILE A 153 -18.75 23.42 7.81
C ILE A 153 -18.39 21.92 7.72
N CYS A 154 -17.30 21.42 8.30
CA CYS A 154 -16.90 20.01 8.06
C CYS A 154 -16.83 19.08 9.28
N PRO A 155 -17.97 18.77 9.95
CA PRO A 155 -18.04 17.75 11.01
C PRO A 155 -17.51 16.37 10.57
N GLU A 156 -17.71 15.98 9.32
CA GLU A 156 -17.25 14.70 8.78
C GLU A 156 -15.73 14.57 8.75
N TYR A 157 -15.01 15.68 8.47
CA TYR A 157 -13.55 15.68 8.44
C TYR A 157 -12.96 15.66 9.85
N TRP A 158 -13.54 16.42 10.79
CA TRP A 158 -13.14 16.35 12.19
C TRP A 158 -13.40 14.96 12.77
N SER A 159 -14.54 14.35 12.47
CA SER A 159 -14.84 12.97 12.84
C SER A 159 -13.85 11.97 12.21
N TYR A 160 -13.42 12.19 10.96
CA TYR A 160 -12.40 11.38 10.33
C TYR A 160 -11.05 11.50 11.06
N VAL A 161 -10.58 12.71 11.36
CA VAL A 161 -9.33 12.93 12.12
C VAL A 161 -9.42 12.31 13.52
N GLU A 162 -10.51 12.57 14.25
CA GLU A 162 -10.75 12.02 15.58
C GLU A 162 -10.82 10.49 15.60
N SER A 163 -11.35 9.87 14.54
CA SER A 163 -11.40 8.40 14.43
C SER A 163 -10.01 7.75 14.43
N HIS A 164 -8.96 8.51 14.06
CA HIS A 164 -7.57 8.04 14.06
C HIS A 164 -6.86 8.24 15.41
N THR A 165 -7.45 8.94 16.39
CA THR A 165 -6.82 9.16 17.71
C THR A 165 -6.47 7.84 18.39
N SER A 166 -7.38 6.87 18.35
CA SER A 166 -7.16 5.52 18.90
C SER A 166 -6.04 4.77 18.19
N LEU A 167 -5.86 5.01 16.89
CA LEU A 167 -4.82 4.40 16.07
C LEU A 167 -3.43 4.94 16.43
N TYR A 168 -3.31 6.25 16.63
CA TYR A 168 -2.06 6.88 17.05
C TYR A 168 -1.66 6.43 18.46
N LYS A 169 -2.62 6.37 19.39
CA LYS A 169 -2.39 5.84 20.74
C LYS A 169 -1.88 4.39 20.70
N TYR A 170 -2.47 3.54 19.85
CA TYR A 170 -2.01 2.17 19.67
C TYR A 170 -0.53 2.09 19.26
N PHE A 171 -0.11 2.89 18.27
CA PHE A 171 1.28 2.89 17.81
C PHE A 171 2.24 3.56 18.79
N GLU A 172 1.79 4.57 19.53
CA GLU A 172 2.55 5.18 20.62
C GLU A 172 2.92 4.14 21.68
N GLU A 173 1.93 3.37 22.16
CA GLU A 173 2.12 2.30 23.13
C GLU A 173 2.95 1.14 22.57
N LEU A 174 2.68 0.71 21.33
CA LEU A 174 3.41 -0.37 20.67
C LEU A 174 4.90 -0.03 20.53
N CYS A 175 5.21 1.15 20.00
CA CYS A 175 6.58 1.59 19.77
C CYS A 175 7.34 1.90 21.06
N ALA A 176 6.65 2.28 22.14
CA ALA A 176 7.26 2.46 23.45
C ALA A 176 7.62 1.12 24.10
N LYS A 177 6.77 0.10 23.91
CA LYS A 177 6.97 -1.24 24.49
C LYS A 177 8.02 -2.06 23.74
N ASP A 178 7.99 -2.02 22.42
CA ASP A 178 8.87 -2.81 21.56
C ASP A 178 9.24 -2.03 20.29
N LYS A 179 10.50 -1.58 20.25
CA LYS A 179 11.03 -0.81 19.13
C LYS A 179 11.07 -1.63 17.84
N ASP A 180 11.26 -2.94 17.92
CA ASP A 180 11.35 -3.82 16.75
C ASP A 180 9.98 -4.06 16.12
N GLN A 181 8.90 -3.88 16.90
CA GLN A 181 7.53 -3.92 16.38
C GLN A 181 7.07 -2.56 15.82
N CYS A 182 7.82 -1.48 16.06
CA CYS A 182 7.43 -0.16 15.59
C CYS A 182 7.53 -0.06 14.06
N PRO A 183 6.48 0.38 13.34
CA PRO A 183 6.59 0.63 11.91
C PRO A 183 7.67 1.67 11.63
N GLU A 184 8.60 1.39 10.72
CA GLU A 184 9.70 2.33 10.39
C GLU A 184 9.19 3.73 10.00
N PHE A 185 8.03 3.78 9.33
CA PHE A 185 7.40 5.02 8.89
C PHE A 185 6.70 5.79 10.02
N TYR A 186 6.49 5.21 11.20
CA TYR A 186 5.70 5.84 12.27
C TYR A 186 6.29 7.18 12.72
N ILE A 187 7.62 7.32 12.72
CA ILE A 187 8.29 8.59 13.08
C ILE A 187 7.80 9.74 12.18
N GLN A 188 7.58 9.48 10.89
CA GLN A 188 7.08 10.47 9.93
C GLN A 188 5.60 10.79 10.15
N CYS A 189 4.83 9.83 10.69
CA CYS A 189 3.42 10.01 10.99
C CYS A 189 3.18 10.84 12.24
N LYS A 190 4.10 10.84 13.22
CA LYS A 190 3.91 11.49 14.54
C LYS A 190 3.44 12.94 14.47
N GLN A 191 3.95 13.72 13.52
CA GLN A 191 3.58 15.13 13.34
C GLN A 191 2.10 15.34 12.94
N TYR A 192 1.38 14.27 12.61
CA TYR A 192 -0.02 14.28 12.22
C TYR A 192 -0.89 13.58 13.26
N ASP A 193 -0.41 13.39 14.49
CA ASP A 193 -1.24 12.86 15.57
C ASP A 193 -2.47 13.76 15.74
N PRO A 194 -3.70 13.21 15.72
CA PRO A 194 -4.93 13.96 16.00
C PRO A 194 -4.85 14.85 17.25
N LYS A 195 -4.09 14.47 18.28
CA LYS A 195 -3.89 15.28 19.50
C LYS A 195 -3.20 16.63 19.25
N ASP A 196 -2.37 16.71 18.21
CA ASP A 196 -1.57 17.90 17.91
C ASP A 196 -2.24 18.82 16.88
N VAL A 197 -3.31 18.35 16.22
CA VAL A 197 -3.92 19.00 15.06
C VAL A 197 -5.43 19.29 15.21
N LEU A 198 -6.08 18.69 16.22
CA LEU A 198 -7.42 19.03 16.71
C LEU A 198 -7.31 20.10 17.81
#